data_AF-C0EN94-F1
#
_entry.id   AF-C0EN94-F1
#
_cell.length_a   1.000
_cell.length_b   1.000
_cell.length_c   1.000
_cell.angle_alpha   90.00
_cell.angle_beta   90.00
_cell.angle_gamma   90.00
#
_symmetry.space_group_name_H-M   'P 1'
#
loop_
_entity.id
_entity.type
_entity.pdbx_description
1 polymer ?
#
loop_
_entity_poly.entity_id
_entity_poly.type
_entity_poly.pdbx_seq_one_letter_code
_entity_poly.pdbx_strand_id
1 'polypeptide(L)'
;MRSLIYYAHSAEDELGNLLPYEHWQTLKSHSVNVGEMAAEFAQVFGAQEIACQTRQLHDLGKFQEPLTIDCMVPHQSIMLLPEQKLPLRVGEVLSAS
;
A
#
# COMPACT_ATOMS: atom_id res chain seq x y z
N MET A 1 4.52 16.43 -13.04
CA MET A 1 4.15 15.03 -12.73
C MET A 1 3.05 15.07 -11.69
N ARG A 2 1.92 14.38 -11.89
CA ARG A 2 0.96 14.17 -10.81
C ARG A 2 1.58 13.21 -9.79
N SER A 3 1.56 13.57 -8.52
CA SER A 3 1.90 12.65 -7.44
C SER A 3 0.68 11.75 -7.21
N LEU A 4 0.84 10.46 -7.52
CA LEU A 4 -0.15 9.45 -7.16
C LEU A 4 0.02 9.13 -5.68
N ILE A 5 -1.07 9.21 -4.91
CA ILE A 5 -1.07 8.85 -3.49
C ILE A 5 -1.69 7.46 -3.37
N TYR A 6 -0.88 6.53 -2.86
CA TYR A 6 -1.30 5.17 -2.55
C TYR A 6 -1.49 5.05 -1.04
N TYR A 7 -2.55 4.39 -0.62
CA TYR A 7 -2.80 4.06 0.79
C TYR A 7 -2.47 2.59 1.04
N ALA A 8 -1.80 2.27 2.14
CA ALA A 8 -1.52 0.89 2.52
C ALA A 8 -2.74 0.26 3.20
N HIS A 9 -3.34 0.98 4.15
CA HIS A 9 -4.45 0.51 4.98
C HIS A 9 -5.54 1.58 5.08
N SER A 10 -6.80 1.15 5.08
CA SER A 10 -7.92 1.93 5.58
C SER A 10 -7.83 2.06 7.10
N ALA A 11 -8.36 3.15 7.63
CA ALA A 11 -8.55 3.32 9.07
C ALA A 11 -10.01 3.04 9.43
N GLU A 12 -10.22 2.42 10.59
CA GLU A 12 -11.55 2.09 11.12
C GLU A 12 -11.71 2.72 12.51
N ASP A 13 -12.95 3.07 12.86
CA ASP A 13 -13.30 3.45 14.23
C ASP A 13 -13.44 2.21 15.14
N GLU A 14 -13.70 2.42 16.43
CA GLU A 14 -13.87 1.35 17.41
C GLU A 14 -15.04 0.40 17.11
N LEU A 15 -15.97 0.82 16.24
CA LEU A 15 -17.13 0.05 15.81
C LEU A 15 -16.89 -0.68 14.47
N GLY A 16 -15.70 -0.54 13.88
CA GLY A 16 -15.34 -1.13 12.59
C GLY A 16 -15.84 -0.34 11.38
N ASN A 17 -16.30 0.91 11.55
CA ASN A 17 -16.68 1.74 10.42
C ASN A 17 -15.44 2.40 9.79
N LEU A 18 -15.38 2.41 8.46
CA LEU A 18 -14.31 3.08 7.73
C LEU A 18 -14.30 4.58 8.02
N LEU A 19 -13.15 5.07 8.45
CA LEU A 19 -12.88 6.50 8.65
C LEU A 19 -12.60 7.19 7.30
N PRO A 20 -12.73 8.53 7.23
CA PRO A 20 -12.36 9.31 6.06
C PRO A 20 -10.89 9.08 5.62
N TYR A 21 -10.61 9.29 4.32
CA TYR A 21 -9.29 9.08 3.70
C TYR A 21 -8.15 9.84 4.40
N GLU A 22 -8.43 10.96 5.06
CA GLU A 22 -7.43 11.73 5.82
C GLU A 22 -6.83 10.95 7.00
N HIS A 23 -7.52 9.91 7.47
CA HIS A 23 -7.06 9.02 8.53
C HIS A 23 -6.32 7.79 7.99
N TRP A 24 -6.32 7.57 6.68
CA TRP A 24 -5.73 6.36 6.10
C TRP A 24 -4.22 6.47 6.03
N GLN A 25 -3.54 5.34 6.25
CA GLN A 25 -2.09 5.33 6.23
C GLN A 25 -1.59 5.29 4.79
N THR A 26 -0.81 6.29 4.37
CA THR A 26 -0.18 6.26 3.05
C THR A 26 0.81 5.12 2.96
N LEU A 27 0.99 4.54 1.77
CA LEU A 27 1.96 3.46 1.54
C LEU A 27 3.39 3.90 1.88
N LYS A 28 3.71 5.17 1.63
CA LYS A 28 5.01 5.76 2.00
C LYS A 28 5.21 5.83 3.51
N SER A 29 4.26 6.40 4.25
CA SER A 29 4.35 6.46 5.72
C SER A 29 4.31 5.06 6.34
N HIS A 30 3.54 4.15 5.76
CA HIS A 30 3.49 2.76 6.20
C HIS A 30 4.86 2.10 6.11
N SER A 31 5.51 2.17 4.94
CA SER A 31 6.84 1.61 4.71
C SER A 31 7.86 2.12 5.74
N VAL A 32 7.92 3.43 5.98
CA VAL A 32 8.84 4.03 6.98
C VAL A 32 8.54 3.52 8.39
N ASN A 33 7.28 3.62 8.84
CA ASN A 33 6.90 3.25 10.21
C ASN A 33 7.19 1.77 10.49
N VAL A 34 6.90 0.87 9.55
CA VAL A 34 7.20 -0.56 9.75
C VAL A 34 8.70 -0.84 9.75
N GLY A 35 9.49 -0.07 9.00
CA GLY A 35 10.94 -0.10 9.03
C GLY A 35 11.50 0.27 10.41
N GLU A 36 11.03 1.38 10.97
CA GLU A 36 11.43 1.85 12.30
C GLU A 36 11.08 0.83 13.39
N MET A 37 9.86 0.28 13.37
CA MET A 37 9.48 -0.80 14.30
C MET A 37 10.42 -2.02 14.17
N ALA A 38 10.77 -2.44 12.96
CA ALA A 38 11.74 -3.53 12.78
C ALA A 38 13.12 -3.20 13.32
N ALA A 39 13.57 -1.96 13.16
CA ALA A 39 14.83 -1.49 13.69
C ALA A 39 14.86 -1.61 15.22
N GLU A 40 13.77 -1.20 15.89
CA GLU A 40 13.62 -1.32 17.34
C GLU A 40 13.67 -2.79 17.79
N PHE A 41 12.92 -3.67 17.13
CA PHE A 41 12.97 -5.11 17.43
C PHE A 41 14.37 -5.71 17.22
N ALA A 42 15.09 -5.26 16.21
CA ALA A 42 16.41 -5.77 15.87
C ALA A 42 17.56 -5.16 16.70
N GLN A 43 17.27 -4.18 17.56
CA GLN A 43 18.28 -3.48 18.36
C GLN A 43 19.09 -4.42 19.25
N VAL A 44 18.45 -5.41 19.88
CA VAL A 44 19.12 -6.40 20.75
C VAL A 44 20.13 -7.27 20.01
N PHE A 45 20.05 -7.32 18.68
CA PHE A 45 20.95 -8.07 17.82
C PHE A 45 21.99 -7.19 17.10
N GLY A 46 21.95 -5.87 17.29
CA GLY A 46 22.80 -4.94 16.53
C GLY A 46 22.48 -4.91 15.02
N ALA A 47 21.26 -5.28 14.62
CA ALA A 47 20.85 -5.45 13.23
C ALA A 47 19.81 -4.41 12.76
N GLN A 48 19.74 -3.26 13.41
CA GLN A 48 18.72 -2.22 13.19
C GLN A 48 18.61 -1.77 11.74
N GLU A 49 19.74 -1.45 11.11
CA GLU A 49 19.79 -0.91 9.75
C GLU A 49 19.25 -1.92 8.72
N ILE A 50 19.72 -3.16 8.79
CA ILE A 50 19.30 -4.24 7.88
C ILE A 50 17.82 -4.55 8.08
N ALA A 51 17.34 -4.59 9.33
CA ALA A 51 15.94 -4.84 9.64
C ALA A 51 15.04 -3.71 9.12
N CYS A 52 15.46 -2.46 9.29
CA CYS A 52 14.74 -1.28 8.80
C CYS A 52 14.60 -1.31 7.27
N GLN A 53 15.74 -1.44 6.56
CA GLN A 53 15.76 -1.46 5.10
C GLN A 53 14.95 -2.63 4.54
N THR A 54 15.14 -3.84 5.08
CA THR A 54 14.41 -5.03 4.61
C THR A 54 12.90 -4.87 4.81
N ARG A 55 12.47 -4.32 5.95
CA ARG A 55 11.04 -4.17 6.24
C ARG A 55 10.40 -3.00 5.49
N GLN A 56 11.12 -1.94 5.15
CA GLN A 56 10.62 -0.90 4.25
C GLN A 56 10.27 -1.47 2.86
N LEU A 57 11.03 -2.47 2.39
CA LEU A 57 10.88 -3.03 1.06
C LEU A 57 9.79 -4.10 0.94
N HIS A 58 9.23 -4.57 2.06
CA HIS A 58 8.33 -5.73 2.07
C HIS A 58 7.06 -5.54 1.21
N ASP A 59 6.66 -4.29 1.04
CA ASP A 59 5.46 -3.88 0.31
C ASP A 59 5.78 -3.26 -1.06
N LEU A 60 7.02 -3.38 -1.58
CA LEU A 60 7.36 -2.79 -2.87
C LEU A 60 6.52 -3.30 -4.05
N GLY A 61 6.08 -4.56 -4.01
CA GLY A 61 5.18 -5.13 -5.02
C GLY A 61 3.86 -4.36 -5.17
N LYS A 62 3.48 -3.60 -4.14
CA LYS A 62 2.26 -2.75 -4.09
C LYS A 62 2.34 -1.51 -5.01
N PHE A 63 3.52 -1.18 -5.56
CA PHE A 63 3.72 -0.04 -6.47
C PHE A 63 3.53 -0.39 -7.97
N GLN A 64 3.30 -1.66 -8.33
CA GLN A 64 3.23 -2.08 -9.74
C GLN A 64 1.80 -2.47 -10.17
N GLU A 65 1.24 -1.76 -11.16
CA GLU A 65 -0.15 -1.92 -11.61
C GLU A 65 -0.59 -3.30 -12.15
N PRO A 66 0.28 -4.24 -12.60
CA PRO A 66 -0.19 -5.61 -12.86
C PRO A 66 -0.10 -6.56 -11.65
N LEU A 67 0.62 -6.19 -10.57
CA LEU A 67 0.87 -7.07 -9.41
C LEU A 67 -0.10 -6.81 -8.23
N THR A 68 -0.99 -5.82 -8.36
CA THR A 68 -1.98 -5.47 -7.33
C THR A 68 -3.07 -6.53 -7.15
N ILE A 69 -3.31 -7.40 -8.14
CA ILE A 69 -4.47 -8.32 -8.12
C ILE A 69 -4.22 -9.60 -7.31
N ASP A 70 -2.97 -10.05 -7.12
CA ASP A 70 -2.70 -11.38 -6.56
C ASP A 70 -2.07 -11.39 -5.16
N CYS A 71 -1.78 -10.23 -4.57
CA CYS A 71 -1.31 -10.11 -3.18
C CYS A 71 -2.45 -9.86 -2.17
N MET A 72 -3.68 -10.25 -2.52
CA MET A 72 -4.89 -10.09 -1.70
C MET A 72 -4.83 -10.92 -0.40
N VAL A 73 -4.14 -10.41 0.61
CA VAL A 73 -4.51 -10.67 2.01
C VAL A 73 -5.77 -9.86 2.29
N PRO A 74 -6.89 -10.49 2.72
CA PRO A 74 -8.21 -9.87 2.73
C PRO A 74 -8.38 -8.65 3.64
N HIS A 75 -7.33 -8.24 4.37
CA HIS A 75 -7.38 -7.13 5.32
C HIS A 75 -6.48 -5.92 4.97
N GLN A 76 -5.69 -5.97 3.89
CA GLN A 76 -4.71 -4.92 3.56
C GLN A 76 -4.73 -4.56 2.06
N SER A 77 -5.81 -3.92 1.61
CA SER A 77 -5.96 -3.48 0.23
C SER A 77 -5.34 -2.09 0.01
N ILE A 78 -4.56 -1.94 -1.06
CA ILE A 78 -4.09 -0.63 -1.52
C ILE A 78 -5.24 0.07 -2.21
N MET A 79 -5.56 1.28 -1.77
CA MET A 79 -6.68 2.05 -2.33
C MET A 79 -6.11 3.31 -3.00
N LEU A 80 -6.40 3.48 -4.29
CA LEU A 80 -6.14 4.71 -5.03
C LEU A 80 -7.25 5.74 -4.72
N LEU A 81 -6.90 7.02 -4.65
CA LEU A 81 -7.87 8.09 -4.50
C LEU A 81 -8.88 8.07 -5.67
N PRO A 82 -10.21 8.18 -5.44
CA PRO A 82 -11.23 8.10 -6.51
C PRO A 82 -11.00 9.07 -7.69
N GLU A 83 -10.50 10.28 -7.40
CA GLU A 83 -10.18 11.31 -8.40
C GLU A 83 -9.02 10.93 -9.36
N GLN A 84 -8.29 9.85 -9.06
CA GLN A 84 -7.14 9.37 -9.83
C GLN A 84 -7.39 8.01 -10.49
N LYS A 85 -8.59 7.44 -10.35
CA LYS A 85 -9.00 6.29 -11.15
C LYS A 85 -9.17 6.77 -12.59
N LEU A 86 -8.12 6.62 -13.39
CA LEU A 86 -8.20 6.80 -14.85
C LEU A 86 -9.45 6.07 -15.34
N PRO A 87 -10.30 6.68 -16.18
CA PRO A 87 -11.44 5.97 -16.73
C PRO A 87 -10.88 4.78 -17.52
N LEU A 88 -11.09 3.58 -16.99
CA LEU A 88 -10.90 2.35 -17.73
C LEU A 88 -11.70 2.52 -19.02
N ARG A 89 -10.99 2.59 -20.15
CA ARG A 89 -11.61 2.73 -21.47
C ARG A 89 -12.35 1.41 -21.72
N VAL A 90 -13.65 1.43 -21.45
CA VAL A 90 -14.56 0.34 -21.81
C VAL A 90 -14.61 0.31 -23.33
N GLY A 91 -14.09 -0.77 -23.92
CA GLY A 91 -14.37 -1.16 -25.29
C GLY A 91 -13.15 -1.25 -26.20
N GLU A 92 -12.54 -2.45 -26.26
CA GLU A 92 -12.11 -3.08 -27.51
C GLU A 92 -12.41 -4.58 -27.41
N VAL A 93 -13.69 -4.92 -27.61
CA VAL A 93 -14.07 -6.24 -28.16
C VAL A 93 -14.20 -6.02 -29.66
N LEU A 94 -13.17 -6.40 -30.43
CA LEU A 94 -13.33 -6.63 -31.86
C LEU A 94 -12.59 -7.91 -32.25
N SER A 95 -13.39 -8.96 -32.37
CA SER A 95 -13.34 -10.07 -33.33
C SER A 95 -12.08 -10.17 -34.20
N ALA A 96 -11.32 -11.25 -34.04
CA ALA A 96 -10.58 -11.84 -35.14
C ALA A 96 -11.26 -13.17 -35.49
N SER A 97 -11.99 -13.14 -36.61
CA SER A 97 -12.40 -14.33 -37.36
C SER A 97 -11.20 -14.92 -38.11
#